data_AF-A0A7S1TMF5-F1
#
_entry.id   AF-A0A7S1TMF5-F1
#
_cell.length_a   1.000
_cell.length_b   1.000
_cell.length_c   1.000
_cell.angle_alpha   90.00
_cell.angle_beta   90.00
_cell.angle_gamma   90.00
#
_symmetry.space_group_name_H-M   'P 1'
#
loop_
_entity.id
_entity.type
_entity.pdbx_description
1 polymer ?
#
loop_
_entity_poly.entity_id
_entity_poly.type
_entity_poly.pdbx_seq_one_letter_code
_entity_poly.pdbx_strand_id
1 'polypeptide(L)'
;ETEAEPTLLEGRNFLMQSRPFVYEEVERMFNFAWVAFSYGRPGKAERLPAHYGHAEYSCVEYIACATTDTHAIVFESDRSIVITFRGTMSIRNVLTDFKMLHLNFDAVFGDEHAVEQGNDSNVAPTSA
;
A
#
# COMPACT_ATOMS: atom_id res chain seq x y z
N GLU A 1 41.93 -22.19 -20.63
CA GLU A 1 41.20 -20.94 -20.34
C GLU A 1 39.74 -21.22 -20.62
N THR A 2 38.95 -21.30 -19.55
CA THR A 2 37.54 -21.67 -19.62
C THR A 2 36.74 -20.37 -19.64
N GLU A 3 36.33 -19.95 -20.82
CA GLU A 3 35.52 -18.75 -21.02
C GLU A 3 34.11 -19.07 -20.52
N ALA A 4 33.70 -18.44 -19.41
CA ALA A 4 32.36 -18.60 -18.85
C ALA A 4 31.37 -17.76 -19.68
N GLU A 5 30.40 -18.43 -20.31
CA GLU A 5 29.29 -17.75 -20.98
C GLU A 5 28.45 -16.94 -19.98
N PRO A 6 28.05 -15.70 -20.33
CA PRO A 6 27.20 -14.89 -19.48
C PRO A 6 25.80 -15.48 -19.41
N THR A 7 25.35 -15.80 -18.19
CA THR A 7 24.00 -16.29 -17.92
C THR A 7 23.01 -15.16 -18.19
N LEU A 8 22.42 -15.16 -19.39
CA LEU A 8 21.28 -14.32 -19.73
C LEU A 8 20.14 -14.63 -18.76
N LEU A 9 19.82 -13.67 -17.88
CA LEU A 9 18.60 -13.66 -17.11
C LEU A 9 17.43 -13.60 -18.11
N GLU A 10 16.88 -14.75 -18.47
CA GLU A 10 15.67 -14.86 -19.28
C GLU A 10 14.55 -14.10 -18.56
N GLY A 11 14.27 -12.90 -19.05
CA GLY A 11 13.09 -12.14 -18.69
C GLY A 11 11.86 -12.97 -19.03
N ARG A 12 11.30 -13.63 -18.02
CA ARG A 12 10.00 -14.30 -18.13
C ARG A 12 8.95 -13.23 -18.39
N ASN A 13 8.66 -13.00 -19.67
CA ASN A 13 7.47 -12.30 -20.09
C ASN A 13 6.26 -13.12 -19.63
N PHE A 14 5.67 -12.74 -18.51
CA PHE A 14 4.39 -13.30 -18.06
C PHE A 14 3.33 -12.89 -19.06
N LEU A 15 3.08 -13.74 -20.06
CA LEU A 15 1.91 -13.64 -20.92
C LEU A 15 0.69 -13.82 -20.03
N MET A 16 -0.03 -12.72 -19.81
CA MET A 16 -1.29 -12.72 -19.07
C MET A 16 -2.27 -13.63 -19.79
N GLN A 17 -2.51 -14.82 -19.24
CA GLN A 17 -3.50 -15.72 -19.80
C GLN A 17 -4.88 -15.11 -19.60
N SER A 18 -5.60 -14.88 -20.70
CA SER A 18 -6.97 -14.36 -20.68
C SER A 18 -7.91 -15.37 -20.02
N ARG A 19 -8.07 -15.23 -18.70
CA ARG A 19 -9.18 -15.83 -17.95
C ARG A 19 -10.19 -14.70 -17.73
N PRO A 20 -11.48 -14.87 -18.07
CA PRO A 20 -12.48 -13.80 -17.93
C PRO A 20 -12.46 -13.11 -16.56
N PHE A 21 -12.33 -13.91 -15.50
CA PHE A 21 -12.25 -13.44 -14.12
C PHE A 21 -11.02 -12.57 -13.81
N VAL A 22 -9.90 -12.76 -14.50
CA VAL A 22 -8.68 -11.95 -14.27
C VAL A 22 -8.86 -10.55 -14.86
N TYR A 23 -9.49 -10.44 -16.02
CA TYR A 23 -9.72 -9.14 -16.63
C TYR A 23 -10.73 -8.31 -15.82
N GLU A 24 -11.84 -8.93 -15.41
CA GLU A 24 -12.86 -8.30 -14.57
C GLU A 24 -12.26 -7.82 -13.24
N GLU A 25 -11.40 -8.62 -12.62
CA GLU A 25 -10.73 -8.23 -11.39
C GLU A 25 -9.75 -7.07 -11.58
N VAL A 26 -8.98 -7.08 -12.67
CA VAL A 26 -8.05 -5.99 -13.01
C VAL A 26 -8.82 -4.71 -13.30
N GLU A 27 -9.93 -4.78 -14.05
CA GLU A 27 -10.81 -3.64 -14.31
C GLU A 27 -11.39 -3.08 -13.01
N ARG A 28 -11.89 -3.96 -12.14
CA ARG A 28 -12.40 -3.60 -10.81
C ARG A 28 -11.33 -2.84 -10.02
N MET A 29 -10.14 -3.41 -9.87
CA MET A 29 -9.02 -2.77 -9.15
C MET A 29 -8.62 -1.42 -9.78
N PHE A 30 -8.66 -1.31 -11.10
CA PHE A 30 -8.37 -0.07 -11.81
C PHE A 30 -9.43 1.01 -11.52
N ASN A 31 -10.71 0.66 -11.48
CA ASN A 31 -11.79 1.57 -11.11
C ASN A 31 -11.61 2.12 -9.68
N PHE A 32 -11.25 1.26 -8.71
CA PHE A 32 -10.96 1.68 -7.34
C PHE A 32 -9.71 2.59 -7.24
N ALA A 33 -8.66 2.30 -8.01
CA ALA A 33 -7.50 3.19 -8.11
C ALA A 33 -7.90 4.57 -8.67
N TRP A 34 -8.75 4.60 -9.70
CA TRP A 34 -9.22 5.83 -10.30
C TRP A 34 -10.10 6.68 -9.38
N VAL A 35 -10.92 6.04 -8.55
CA VAL A 35 -11.70 6.72 -7.49
C VAL A 35 -10.75 7.50 -6.57
N ALA A 36 -9.66 6.88 -6.10
CA ALA A 36 -8.67 7.54 -5.25
C ALA A 36 -8.05 8.79 -5.88
N PHE A 37 -7.86 8.79 -7.21
CA PHE A 37 -7.37 9.96 -7.94
C PHE A 37 -8.36 11.13 -8.01
N SER A 38 -9.65 10.86 -7.87
CA SER A 38 -10.71 11.89 -7.93
C SER A 38 -11.11 12.44 -6.58
N TYR A 39 -10.89 11.66 -5.51
CA TYR A 39 -11.32 11.97 -4.16
C TYR A 39 -10.53 13.14 -3.54
N GLY A 40 -11.21 13.97 -2.75
CA GLY A 40 -10.59 15.09 -2.02
C GLY A 40 -10.09 16.25 -2.90
N ARG A 41 -10.54 16.34 -4.16
CA ARG A 41 -10.16 17.46 -5.06
C ARG A 41 -11.12 18.64 -4.94
N PRO A 42 -10.63 19.87 -4.70
CA PRO A 42 -11.46 21.06 -4.69
C PRO A 42 -12.19 21.26 -6.03
N GLY A 43 -13.50 21.47 -5.98
CA GLY A 43 -14.31 21.80 -7.16
C GLY A 43 -14.61 20.64 -8.11
N LYS A 44 -14.35 19.39 -7.72
CA LYS A 44 -14.78 18.20 -8.47
C LYS A 44 -15.68 17.33 -7.60
N ALA A 45 -16.75 16.81 -8.19
CA ALA A 45 -17.57 15.81 -7.54
C ALA A 45 -16.74 14.55 -7.27
N GLU A 46 -16.90 14.00 -6.07
CA GLU A 46 -16.31 12.72 -5.70
C GLU A 46 -16.88 11.63 -6.59
N ARG A 47 -16.00 10.74 -7.06
CA ARG A 47 -16.44 9.51 -7.73
C ARG A 47 -16.56 8.43 -6.68
N LEU A 48 -17.63 7.65 -6.78
CA LEU A 48 -17.89 6.52 -5.91
C LEU A 48 -17.81 5.21 -6.71
N PRO A 49 -17.52 4.07 -6.08
CA PRO A 49 -17.55 2.76 -6.72
C PRO A 49 -18.87 2.48 -7.48
N ALA A 50 -20.00 2.99 -6.95
CA ALA A 50 -21.31 2.88 -7.59
C ALA A 50 -21.37 3.44 -9.02
N HIS A 51 -20.58 4.48 -9.35
CA HIS A 51 -20.52 5.03 -10.71
C HIS A 51 -19.85 4.08 -11.72
N TYR A 52 -19.20 3.03 -11.22
CA TYR A 52 -18.48 2.01 -11.99
C TYR A 52 -19.14 0.64 -11.87
N GLY A 53 -20.40 0.57 -11.43
CA GLY A 53 -21.14 -0.68 -11.30
C GLY A 53 -20.90 -1.44 -10.00
N HIS A 54 -20.19 -0.84 -9.03
CA HIS A 54 -19.84 -1.45 -7.75
C HIS A 54 -20.61 -0.79 -6.59
N ALA A 55 -21.94 -0.80 -6.65
CA ALA A 55 -22.80 -0.12 -5.67
C ALA A 55 -22.84 -0.80 -4.29
N GLU A 56 -22.39 -2.04 -4.21
CA GLU A 56 -22.24 -2.84 -3.00
C GLU A 56 -21.11 -2.35 -2.08
N TYR A 57 -20.25 -1.47 -2.57
CA TYR A 57 -19.16 -0.89 -1.78
C TYR A 57 -19.54 0.48 -1.22
N SER A 58 -19.39 0.60 0.10
CA SER A 58 -19.52 1.87 0.81
C SER A 58 -18.14 2.41 1.20
N CYS A 59 -17.99 3.73 1.22
CA CYS A 59 -16.78 4.37 1.72
C CYS A 59 -16.81 4.39 3.25
N VAL A 60 -15.88 3.69 3.88
CA VAL A 60 -15.79 3.59 5.34
C VAL A 60 -14.90 4.69 5.89
N GLU A 61 -13.75 4.91 5.26
CA GLU A 61 -12.74 5.82 5.78
C GLU A 61 -11.92 6.46 4.67
N TYR A 62 -11.53 7.72 4.89
CA TYR A 62 -10.60 8.46 4.05
C TYR A 62 -9.49 9.05 4.91
N ILE A 63 -8.25 8.71 4.57
CA ILE A 63 -7.04 9.11 5.31
C ILE A 63 -6.15 9.89 4.34
N ALA A 64 -5.70 11.07 4.74
CA ALA A 64 -4.79 11.90 3.97
C ALA A 64 -3.56 12.26 4.80
N CYS A 65 -2.37 12.08 4.20
CA CYS A 65 -1.10 12.52 4.76
C CYS A 65 -0.59 13.71 3.97
N ALA A 66 -0.65 14.91 4.57
CA ALA A 66 -0.20 16.15 3.91
C ALA A 66 1.31 16.13 3.61
N THR A 67 2.12 15.46 4.45
CA THR A 67 3.58 15.39 4.30
C THR A 67 4.01 14.68 3.01
N THR A 68 3.32 13.60 2.64
CA THR A 68 3.66 12.80 1.46
C THR A 68 2.68 13.00 0.30
N ASP A 69 1.64 13.83 0.49
CA ASP A 69 0.51 13.97 -0.44
C ASP A 69 -0.08 12.58 -0.80
N THR A 70 -0.07 11.67 0.19
CA THR A 70 -0.60 10.31 0.06
C THR A 70 -2.01 10.26 0.61
N HIS A 71 -2.90 9.62 -0.13
CA HIS A 71 -4.28 9.42 0.24
C HIS A 71 -4.58 7.93 0.24
N ALA A 72 -5.34 7.48 1.24
CA ALA A 72 -5.89 6.15 1.32
C ALA A 72 -7.41 6.25 1.49
N ILE A 73 -8.15 5.39 0.79
CA ILE A 73 -9.60 5.24 0.96
C ILE A 73 -9.90 3.78 1.22
N VAL A 74 -10.72 3.53 2.24
CA VAL A 74 -11.20 2.21 2.61
C VAL A 74 -12.63 2.07 2.12
N PHE A 75 -12.86 1.09 1.26
CA PHE A 75 -14.18 0.68 0.82
C PHE A 75 -14.52 -0.69 1.39
N GLU A 76 -15.77 -0.87 1.81
CA GLU A 76 -16.26 -2.13 2.38
C GLU A 76 -17.54 -2.58 1.69
N SER A 77 -17.63 -3.89 1.50
CA SER A 77 -18.82 -4.65 1.09
C SER A 77 -18.95 -5.88 2.00
N ASP A 78 -20.08 -6.57 1.94
CA ASP A 78 -20.30 -7.82 2.71
C ASP A 78 -19.28 -8.93 2.43
N ARG A 79 -18.52 -8.84 1.32
CA ARG A 79 -17.60 -9.89 0.86
C ARG A 79 -16.13 -9.52 0.91
N SER A 80 -15.81 -8.23 0.98
CA SER A 80 -14.42 -7.77 0.86
C SER A 80 -14.25 -6.32 1.28
N ILE A 81 -13.02 -6.02 1.68
CA ILE A 81 -12.52 -4.68 1.93
C ILE A 81 -11.52 -4.34 0.82
N VAL A 82 -11.67 -3.17 0.21
CA VAL A 82 -10.75 -2.64 -0.79
C VAL A 82 -10.08 -1.40 -0.23
N ILE A 83 -8.76 -1.43 -0.13
CA ILE A 83 -7.95 -0.29 0.29
C ILE A 83 -7.24 0.26 -0.94
N THR A 84 -7.58 1.47 -1.34
CA THR A 84 -6.98 2.14 -2.50
C THR A 84 -6.09 3.28 -2.07
N PHE A 85 -4.92 3.36 -2.69
CA PHE A 85 -3.92 4.38 -2.39
C PHE A 85 -3.70 5.27 -3.61
N ARG A 86 -3.58 6.58 -3.36
CA ARG A 86 -3.09 7.55 -4.33
C ARG A 86 -1.83 8.21 -3.75
N GLY A 87 -0.74 8.18 -4.51
CA GLY A 87 0.44 8.99 -4.20
C GLY A 87 0.26 10.46 -4.58
N THR A 88 1.37 11.18 -4.61
CA THR A 88 1.35 12.60 -4.98
C THR A 88 0.88 12.80 -6.42
N MET A 89 0.10 13.86 -6.64
CA MET A 89 -0.37 14.28 -7.97
C MET A 89 0.59 15.23 -8.68
N SER A 90 1.61 15.70 -7.98
CA SER A 90 2.58 16.64 -8.49
C SER A 90 3.75 15.89 -9.12
N ILE A 91 3.81 15.85 -10.46
CA ILE A 91 4.98 15.35 -11.20
C ILE A 91 6.27 16.05 -10.75
N ARG A 92 6.17 17.33 -10.38
CA ARG A 92 7.30 18.08 -9.83
C ARG A 92 7.79 17.45 -8.52
N ASN A 93 6.90 17.12 -7.59
CA ASN A 93 7.27 16.48 -6.31
C ASN A 93 7.87 15.08 -6.56
N VAL A 94 7.31 14.32 -7.50
CA VAL A 94 7.87 13.01 -7.87
C VAL A 94 9.30 13.15 -8.36
N LEU A 95 9.59 14.12 -9.23
CA LEU A 95 10.92 14.26 -9.84
C LEU A 95 11.96 14.85 -8.87
N THR A 96 11.57 15.76 -7.98
CA THR A 96 12.53 16.42 -7.08
C THR A 96 12.80 15.65 -5.80
N ASP A 97 11.82 14.87 -5.32
CA ASP A 97 11.86 14.28 -3.98
C ASP A 97 11.99 12.76 -3.99
N PHE A 98 12.20 12.15 -5.17
CA PHE A 98 12.41 10.71 -5.27
C PHE A 98 13.72 10.31 -4.57
N LYS A 99 13.58 9.64 -3.43
CA LYS A 99 14.67 9.05 -2.66
C LYS A 99 14.57 7.53 -2.75
N MET A 100 15.59 6.89 -3.28
CA MET A 100 15.71 5.43 -3.22
C MET A 100 16.45 5.07 -1.93
N LEU A 101 15.71 4.55 -0.96
CA LEU A 101 16.27 4.06 0.30
C LEU A 101 16.23 2.53 0.28
N HIS A 102 17.35 1.89 0.62
CA HIS A 102 17.39 0.46 0.86
C HIS A 102 17.18 0.23 2.36
N LEU A 103 16.00 -0.28 2.73
CA LEU A 103 15.63 -0.56 4.11
C LEU A 103 15.46 -2.07 4.28
N ASN A 104 15.93 -2.61 5.41
CA ASN A 104 15.58 -3.96 5.82
C ASN A 104 14.13 -3.95 6.34
N PHE A 105 13.34 -4.95 5.95
CA PHE A 105 11.94 -5.10 6.34
C PHE A 105 11.77 -5.08 7.88
N ASP A 106 12.70 -5.71 8.61
CA ASP A 106 12.73 -5.75 10.08
C ASP A 106 12.90 -4.35 10.71
N ALA A 107 13.58 -3.44 10.01
CA ALA A 107 13.79 -2.08 10.47
C ALA A 107 12.56 -1.17 10.27
N VAL A 108 11.58 -1.59 9.46
CA VAL A 108 10.37 -0.82 9.15
C VAL A 108 9.24 -1.15 10.10
N PHE A 109 9.08 -2.42 10.47
CA PHE A 109 7.97 -2.88 11.29
C PHE A 109 8.34 -3.17 12.76
N GLY A 110 9.63 -3.22 13.09
CA GLY A 110 10.11 -3.54 14.43
C GLY A 110 9.88 -5.00 14.80
N ASP A 111 10.82 -5.61 15.52
CA ASP A 111 10.58 -6.91 16.15
C ASP A 111 9.53 -6.75 17.25
N GLU A 112 8.28 -7.18 17.01
CA GLU A 112 7.23 -7.27 18.03
C GLU A 112 7.51 -8.36 19.09
N HIS A 113 8.74 -8.88 19.19
CA HIS A 113 9.16 -9.90 20.15
C HIS A 113 9.95 -9.37 21.35
N ALA A 114 10.08 -8.05 21.54
CA ALA A 114 10.72 -7.47 22.71
C ALA A 114 9.71 -6.92 23.73
N VAL A 115 8.77 -7.74 24.19
CA VAL A 115 7.96 -7.44 25.38
C VAL A 115 7.99 -8.62 26.35
N GLU A 116 8.46 -8.32 27.57
CA GLU A 116 8.43 -9.10 28.80
C GLU A 116 9.43 -10.26 28.99
N GLN A 117 10.66 -9.93 29.42
CA GLN A 117 11.25 -10.48 30.65
C GLN A 117 12.26 -9.49 31.23
N GLY A 118 11.84 -8.68 32.19
CA GLY A 118 12.73 -7.70 32.80
C GLY A 118 12.11 -6.90 33.91
N ASN A 119 11.45 -7.55 34.88
CA ASN A 119 11.25 -6.93 36.19
C ASN A 119 10.99 -7.98 37.27
N ASP A 120 12.05 -8.46 37.92
CA ASP A 120 12.00 -8.96 39.30
C ASP A 120 13.43 -9.13 39.83
N SER A 121 13.98 -8.06 40.40
CA SER A 121 14.91 -8.10 41.54
C SER A 121 15.40 -6.69 41.89
N ASN A 122 14.61 -5.98 42.68
CA ASN A 122 15.14 -4.88 43.50
C ASN A 122 14.59 -5.04 44.93
N VAL A 123 15.14 -6.02 45.65
CA VAL A 123 14.99 -6.11 47.11
C VAL A 123 16.14 -5.33 47.71
N ALA A 124 15.84 -4.13 48.23
CA ALA A 124 16.78 -3.35 49.03
C ALA A 124 16.97 -4.01 50.42
N PRO A 125 18.20 -4.05 50.97
CA PRO A 125 18.41 -4.54 52.33
C PRO A 125 18.05 -3.43 53.33
N THR A 126 17.09 -3.69 54.21
CA THR A 126 16.83 -2.84 55.38
C THR A 126 17.71 -3.33 56.53
N SER A 127 18.60 -2.45 57.00
CA SER A 127 19.44 -2.64 58.18
C SER A 127 18.63 -2.50 59.47
N ALA A 128 18.90 -3.36 60.45
CA ALA A 128 18.62 -3.18 61.87
C ALA A 128 19.86 -3.58 62.67
#